data_AF-A0A6B2G989-F1
#
_entry.id   AF-A0A6B2G989-F1
#
_cell.length_a   1.000
_cell.length_b   1.000
_cell.length_c   1.000
_cell.angle_alpha   90.00
_cell.angle_beta   90.00
_cell.angle_gamma   90.00
#
_symmetry.space_group_name_H-M   'P 1'
#
loop_
_entity.id
_entity.type
_entity.pdbx_description
1 polymer ?
#
loop_
_entity_poly.entity_id
_entity_poly.type
_entity_poly.pdbx_seq_one_letter_code
_entity_poly.pdbx_strand_id
1 'polypeptide(L)'
;TYLAPPKVYNAFSGAYRILGSPCPKIVTYEQKAQESLLTLDVNLPTADLQYRLGDGTRRTVTVNPSVHTTADLYAYIENQTPGHNFTLLSGYPTKQVLCDDELIKNTDLLSNIILQRFI
;
A
#
# COMPACT_ATOMS: atom_id res chain seq x y z
N THR A 1 27.99 53.03 23.81
CA THR A 1 27.76 51.57 23.94
C THR A 1 26.52 51.24 23.15
N TYR A 2 26.63 50.50 22.05
CA TYR A 2 25.47 50.18 21.21
C TYR A 2 24.67 49.04 21.85
N LEU A 3 23.37 49.23 22.04
CA LEU A 3 22.44 48.20 22.54
C LEU A 3 21.63 47.70 21.34
N ALA A 4 21.79 46.41 21.02
CA ALA A 4 21.08 45.82 19.89
C ALA A 4 19.55 45.82 20.15
N PRO A 5 18.73 46.15 19.14
CA PRO A 5 17.28 46.18 19.30
C PRO A 5 16.71 44.77 19.54
N PRO A 6 15.62 44.66 20.30
CA PRO A 6 15.00 43.37 20.61
C PRO A 6 14.42 42.72 19.35
N LYS A 7 14.65 41.41 19.19
CA LYS A 7 14.09 40.62 18.09
C LYS A 7 12.59 40.46 18.28
N VAL A 8 11.81 40.82 17.26
CA VAL A 8 10.36 40.58 17.22
C VAL A 8 10.12 39.18 16.66
N TYR A 9 9.49 38.31 17.45
CA TYR A 9 9.09 36.97 17.03
C TYR A 9 7.61 36.97 16.68
N ASN A 10 7.29 36.70 15.42
CA ASN A 10 5.91 36.45 15.01
C ASN A 10 5.53 35.02 15.42
N ALA A 11 4.59 34.88 16.36
CA ALA A 11 4.06 33.58 16.73
C ALA A 11 3.25 32.99 15.56
N PHE A 12 3.40 31.69 15.30
CA PHE A 12 2.68 30.93 14.27
C PHE A 12 2.98 31.33 12.81
N SER A 13 4.20 31.76 12.50
CA SER A 13 4.64 31.87 11.11
C SER A 13 4.87 30.47 10.51
N GLY A 14 3.96 30.03 9.66
CA GLY A 14 4.03 28.77 8.92
C GLY A 14 2.82 28.62 8.01
N ALA A 15 2.95 27.93 6.88
CA ALA A 15 1.81 27.61 6.03
C ALA A 15 0.80 26.78 6.84
N TYR A 16 -0.32 27.41 7.23
CA TYR A 16 -1.36 26.77 8.03
C TYR A 16 -2.09 25.71 7.20
N ARG A 17 -2.43 24.58 7.83
CA ARG A 17 -3.37 23.60 7.28
C ARG A 17 -4.67 23.76 8.05
N ILE A 18 -5.69 24.32 7.41
CA ILE A 18 -7.04 24.51 7.99
C ILE A 18 -7.93 23.31 7.68
N LEU A 19 -8.70 22.86 8.67
CA LEU A 19 -9.55 21.67 8.64
C LEU A 19 -10.85 21.85 7.82
N GLY A 20 -10.93 22.77 6.86
CA GLY A 20 -12.22 23.13 6.27
C GLY A 20 -12.28 24.05 5.06
N SER A 21 -11.41 23.89 4.04
CA SER A 21 -11.55 24.63 2.76
C SER A 21 -10.74 24.01 1.62
N PRO A 22 -11.05 24.33 0.35
CA PRO A 22 -12.19 23.89 -0.45
C PRO A 22 -11.96 22.47 -1.02
N CYS A 23 -12.96 21.89 -1.70
CA CYS A 23 -13.00 20.56 -2.32
C CYS A 23 -11.61 19.91 -2.58
N PRO A 24 -11.35 18.69 -2.06
CA PRO A 24 -10.05 18.05 -2.22
C PRO A 24 -9.67 17.99 -3.70
N LYS A 25 -8.53 18.58 -4.08
CA LYS A 25 -7.95 18.36 -5.40
C LYS A 25 -7.59 16.89 -5.48
N ILE A 26 -8.29 16.14 -6.34
CA ILE A 26 -7.96 14.76 -6.67
C ILE A 26 -6.59 14.82 -7.35
N VAL A 27 -5.54 14.48 -6.59
CA VAL A 27 -4.22 14.30 -7.16
C VAL A 27 -4.25 12.93 -7.82
N THR A 28 -4.46 12.89 -9.13
CA THR A 28 -4.23 11.69 -9.93
C THR A 28 -2.73 11.42 -9.93
N TYR A 29 -2.29 10.53 -9.04
CA TYR A 29 -0.97 9.94 -9.14
C TYR A 29 -0.98 9.09 -10.40
N GLU A 30 -0.26 9.51 -11.45
CA GLU A 30 0.00 8.64 -12.59
C GLU A 30 0.78 7.43 -12.09
N GLN A 31 0.08 6.32 -11.97
CA GLN A 31 0.69 5.05 -11.63
C GLN A 31 1.40 4.59 -12.90
N LYS A 32 2.74 4.70 -12.93
CA LYS A 32 3.53 3.92 -13.88
C LYS A 32 3.10 2.46 -13.70
N ALA A 33 2.51 1.88 -14.74
CA ALA A 33 2.19 0.47 -14.79
C ALA A 33 3.52 -0.27 -14.67
N GLN A 34 3.84 -0.73 -13.46
CA GLN A 34 4.95 -1.63 -13.25
C GLN A 34 4.46 -2.98 -13.78
N GLU A 35 5.00 -3.33 -14.94
CA GLU A 35 4.57 -4.46 -15.76
C GLU A 35 4.54 -5.74 -14.92
N SER A 36 3.39 -6.39 -15.02
CA SER A 36 2.91 -7.45 -14.16
C SER A 36 3.83 -8.68 -14.15
N LEU A 37 4.44 -8.98 -13.01
CA LEU A 37 4.96 -10.32 -12.73
C LEU A 37 3.86 -11.39 -12.68
N LEU A 38 2.62 -10.96 -12.40
CA LEU A 38 1.44 -11.82 -12.37
C LEU A 38 0.80 -11.84 -13.76
N THR A 39 1.15 -12.85 -14.56
CA THR A 39 0.55 -13.10 -15.87
C THR A 39 -0.91 -13.50 -15.74
N LEU A 40 -1.81 -12.70 -16.30
CA LEU A 40 -3.24 -12.97 -16.30
C LEU A 40 -3.62 -13.89 -17.48
N ASP A 41 -4.27 -15.00 -17.18
CA ASP A 41 -4.94 -15.84 -18.16
C ASP A 41 -6.41 -15.42 -18.28
N VAL A 42 -6.81 -15.03 -19.49
CA VAL A 42 -8.15 -14.52 -19.81
C VAL A 42 -9.23 -15.61 -19.73
N ASN A 43 -8.83 -16.88 -19.77
CA ASN A 43 -9.77 -18.02 -19.74
C ASN A 43 -10.20 -18.41 -18.32
N LEU A 44 -9.54 -17.88 -17.30
CA LEU A 44 -9.76 -18.23 -15.90
C LEU A 44 -10.48 -17.09 -15.16
N PRO A 45 -11.19 -17.39 -14.06
CA PRO A 45 -11.82 -16.36 -13.26
C PRO A 45 -10.76 -15.45 -12.63
N THR A 46 -10.92 -14.15 -12.83
CA THR A 46 -10.12 -13.09 -12.20
C THR A 46 -10.76 -12.62 -10.90
N ALA A 47 -9.93 -12.15 -9.97
CA ALA A 47 -10.37 -11.49 -8.74
C ALA A 47 -9.46 -10.30 -8.43
N ASP A 48 -10.03 -9.27 -7.81
CA ASP A 48 -9.30 -8.08 -7.37
C ASP A 48 -8.86 -8.26 -5.92
N LEU A 49 -7.56 -8.27 -5.69
CA LEU A 49 -6.99 -8.24 -4.36
C LEU A 49 -6.56 -6.83 -3.99
N GLN A 50 -7.02 -6.39 -2.83
CA GLN A 50 -6.61 -5.12 -2.27
C GLN A 50 -5.53 -5.32 -1.21
N TYR A 51 -4.47 -4.54 -1.30
CA TYR A 51 -3.42 -4.51 -0.30
C TYR A 51 -3.07 -3.07 0.10
N ARG A 52 -2.54 -2.94 1.32
CA ARG A 52 -1.99 -1.70 1.85
C ARG A 52 -0.50 -1.89 2.08
N LEU A 53 0.28 -0.98 1.52
CA LEU A 53 1.71 -0.93 1.70
C LEU A 53 2.06 -0.23 3.02
N GLY A 54 3.28 -0.45 3.52
CA GLY A 54 3.77 0.13 4.76
C GLY A 54 3.94 1.66 4.71
N ASP A 55 3.94 2.26 3.51
CA ASP A 55 3.90 3.70 3.28
C ASP A 55 2.50 4.32 3.50
N GLY A 56 1.48 3.47 3.71
CA GLY A 56 0.09 3.85 3.91
C GLY A 56 -0.74 3.91 2.63
N THR A 57 -0.15 3.65 1.46
CA THR A 57 -0.88 3.65 0.19
C THR A 57 -1.72 2.39 0.02
N ARG A 58 -2.91 2.55 -0.57
CA ARG A 58 -3.78 1.45 -0.97
C ARG A 58 -3.50 1.11 -2.43
N ARG A 59 -3.35 -0.16 -2.73
CA ARG A 59 -3.20 -0.68 -4.10
C ARG A 59 -4.16 -1.83 -4.32
N THR A 60 -4.47 -2.08 -5.58
CA THR A 60 -5.30 -3.19 -6.03
C THR A 60 -4.55 -3.91 -7.13
N VAL A 61 -4.53 -5.24 -7.07
CA VAL A 61 -3.95 -6.09 -8.11
C VAL A 61 -5.01 -7.12 -8.54
N THR A 62 -5.23 -7.19 -9.84
CA THR A 62 -6.04 -8.23 -10.48
C THR A 62 -5.23 -9.51 -10.53
N VAL A 63 -5.78 -10.64 -10.09
CA VAL A 63 -5.11 -11.95 -10.07
C VAL A 63 -6.07 -13.07 -10.48
N ASN A 64 -5.53 -14.15 -11.02
CA ASN A 64 -6.24 -15.43 -11.16
C ASN A 64 -6.08 -16.29 -9.89
N PRO A 65 -7.12 -16.45 -9.04
CA PRO A 65 -7.00 -17.11 -7.73
C PRO A 65 -6.62 -18.59 -7.79
N SER A 66 -6.89 -19.24 -8.93
CA SER A 66 -6.63 -20.67 -9.11
C SER A 66 -5.22 -20.97 -9.61
N VAL A 67 -4.46 -19.95 -10.01
CA VAL A 67 -3.11 -20.10 -10.59
C VAL A 67 -2.06 -19.50 -9.68
N HIS A 68 -2.31 -18.30 -9.16
CA HIS A 68 -1.32 -17.61 -8.34
C HIS A 68 -1.32 -18.08 -6.90
N THR A 69 -0.13 -18.09 -6.31
CA THR A 69 0.12 -18.48 -4.92
C THR A 69 0.32 -17.26 -4.02
N THR A 70 0.37 -17.49 -2.71
CA THR A 70 0.78 -16.44 -1.76
C THR A 70 2.24 -16.05 -1.93
N ALA A 71 3.14 -16.97 -2.30
CA ALA A 71 4.52 -16.64 -2.66
C ALA A 71 4.62 -15.63 -3.82
N ASP A 72 3.80 -15.79 -4.86
CA ASP A 72 3.75 -14.84 -5.98
C ASP A 72 3.33 -13.43 -5.53
N LEU A 73 2.40 -13.34 -4.57
CA LEU A 73 1.98 -12.07 -3.97
C LEU A 73 3.11 -11.41 -3.18
N TYR A 74 3.89 -12.21 -2.44
CA TYR A 74 5.07 -11.73 -1.72
C TYR A 74 6.09 -11.12 -2.69
N ALA A 75 6.45 -11.85 -3.75
CA ALA A 75 7.35 -11.36 -4.78
C ALA A 75 6.80 -10.08 -5.45
N TYR A 76 5.50 -10.03 -5.74
CA TYR A 76 4.88 -8.84 -6.34
C TYR A 76 5.01 -7.60 -5.44
N ILE A 77 4.78 -7.74 -4.13
CA ILE A 77 4.89 -6.63 -3.16
C ILE A 77 6.36 -6.24 -2.93
N GLU A 78 7.28 -7.21 -2.88
CA GLU A 78 8.72 -6.96 -2.73
C GLU A 78 9.27 -6.07 -3.85
N ASN A 79 8.83 -6.29 -5.09
CA ASN A 79 9.22 -5.45 -6.23
C ASN A 79 8.71 -4.00 -6.14
N GLN A 80 7.65 -3.75 -5.38
CA GLN A 80 7.10 -2.40 -5.16
C GLN A 80 7.79 -1.68 -4.01
N THR A 81 8.22 -2.41 -2.98
CA THR A 81 8.94 -1.86 -1.82
C THR A 81 10.30 -2.53 -1.66
N PRO A 82 11.26 -2.27 -2.58
CA PRO A 82 12.57 -2.90 -2.51
C PRO A 82 13.34 -2.45 -1.26
N GLY A 83 14.04 -3.40 -0.62
CA GLY A 83 14.98 -3.11 0.47
C GLY A 83 14.39 -3.08 1.89
N HIS A 84 13.13 -3.49 2.07
CA HIS A 84 12.50 -3.59 3.38
C HIS A 84 12.04 -5.02 3.66
N ASN A 85 12.35 -5.54 4.85
CA ASN A 85 11.76 -6.78 5.33
C ASN A 85 10.33 -6.52 5.80
N PHE A 86 9.37 -7.33 5.38
CA PHE A 86 7.97 -7.18 5.75
C PHE A 86 7.27 -8.52 5.97
N THR A 87 6.15 -8.46 6.66
CA THR A 87 5.17 -9.54 6.79
C THR A 87 3.83 -9.07 6.26
N LEU A 88 3.08 -9.96 5.62
CA LEU A 88 1.72 -9.70 5.20
C LEU A 88 0.74 -10.21 6.25
N LEU A 89 -0.24 -9.39 6.58
CA LEU A 89 -1.33 -9.72 7.48
C LEU A 89 -2.64 -9.68 6.71
N SER A 90 -3.51 -10.65 6.93
CA SER A 90 -4.89 -10.58 6.46
C SER A 90 -5.68 -9.56 7.27
N GLY A 91 -6.80 -9.11 6.70
CA GLY A 91 -7.85 -8.39 7.39
C GLY A 91 -8.49 -9.24 8.50
N TYR A 92 -9.63 -8.81 9.01
CA TYR A 92 -10.26 -9.47 10.16
C TYR A 92 -10.86 -10.84 9.79
N PRO A 93 -10.62 -11.90 10.58
CA PRO A 93 -9.72 -11.96 11.73
C PRO A 93 -8.25 -11.94 11.30
N THR A 94 -7.44 -11.11 11.94
CA THR A 94 -6.04 -10.89 11.55
C THR A 94 -5.23 -12.18 11.69
N LYS A 95 -4.83 -12.73 10.55
CA LYS A 95 -3.91 -13.87 10.44
C LYS A 95 -2.65 -13.42 9.71
N GLN A 96 -1.52 -14.03 10.05
CA GLN A 96 -0.30 -13.85 9.26
C GLN A 96 -0.43 -14.66 7.98
N VAL A 97 -0.14 -14.05 6.83
CA VAL A 97 -0.07 -14.74 5.55
C VAL A 97 1.35 -15.28 5.42
N LEU A 98 1.52 -16.59 5.31
CA LEU A 98 2.84 -17.19 5.16
C LEU A 98 3.27 -17.17 3.68
N CYS A 99 4.58 -17.16 3.46
CA CYS A 99 5.18 -17.24 2.13
C CYS A 99 5.25 -18.71 1.71
N ASP A 100 4.07 -19.27 1.40
CA ASP A 100 3.88 -20.66 1.02
C ASP A 100 3.46 -20.76 -0.46
N ASP A 101 3.54 -21.96 -1.03
CA ASP A 101 3.05 -22.26 -2.38
C ASP A 101 1.54 -22.55 -2.42
N GLU A 102 0.79 -22.06 -1.41
CA GLU A 102 -0.65 -22.24 -1.34
C GLU A 102 -1.37 -21.31 -2.31
N LEU A 103 -2.34 -21.86 -3.04
CA LEU A 103 -3.16 -21.10 -3.97
C LEU A 103 -4.00 -20.06 -3.23
N ILE A 104 -4.09 -18.85 -3.79
CA ILE A 104 -4.91 -17.77 -3.24
C ILE A 104 -6.36 -18.21 -3.01
N LYS A 105 -6.90 -19.08 -3.89
CA LYS A 105 -8.26 -19.64 -3.76
C LYS A 105 -8.52 -20.39 -2.45
N ASN A 106 -7.51 -21.04 -1.87
CA ASN A 106 -7.66 -21.82 -0.64
C ASN A 106 -7.56 -20.95 0.62
N THR A 107 -7.16 -19.69 0.46
CA THR A 107 -6.92 -18.75 1.54
C THR A 107 -8.10 -17.78 1.74
N ASP A 108 -8.21 -17.21 2.95
CA ASP A 108 -9.20 -16.19 3.28
C ASP A 108 -8.85 -14.78 2.72
N LEU A 109 -8.01 -14.70 1.67
CA LEU A 109 -7.50 -13.43 1.14
C LEU A 109 -8.46 -12.75 0.16
N LEU A 110 -9.31 -13.51 -0.52
CA LEU A 110 -10.21 -12.99 -1.57
C LEU A 110 -11.23 -11.97 -1.05
N SER A 111 -11.70 -12.14 0.19
CA SER A 111 -12.66 -11.23 0.82
C SER A 111 -12.00 -10.17 1.70
N ASN A 112 -10.69 -10.26 1.91
CA ASN A 112 -9.97 -9.47 2.91
C ASN A 112 -8.98 -8.51 2.28
N ILE A 113 -8.66 -7.46 3.04
CA ILE A 113 -7.57 -6.55 2.71
C ILE A 113 -6.28 -7.11 3.28
N ILE A 114 -5.22 -7.09 2.47
CA ILE A 114 -3.87 -7.49 2.90
C ILE A 114 -3.14 -6.26 3.42
N LEU A 115 -2.46 -6.38 4.56
CA LEU A 115 -1.69 -5.31 5.19
C LEU A 115 -0.22 -5.68 5.19
N GLN A 116 0.62 -4.83 4.62
CA GLN A 116 2.07 -4.92 4.75
C GLN A 116 2.50 -4.31 6.09
N ARG A 117 3.24 -5.09 6.89
CA ARG A 117 3.86 -4.63 8.13
C ARG A 117 5.38 -4.84 8.06
N PHE A 118 6.14 -3.75 8.16
CA PHE A 118 7.60 -3.82 8.24
C PHE A 118 8.05 -4.47 9.57
N ILE A 119 9.17 -5.20 9.51
CA ILE A 119 9.83 -5.82 10.66
C ILE A 119 11.12 -5.07 10.97
#